data_AF-A0A4Y3QLH4-F1
#
_entry.id   AF-A0A4Y3QLH4-F1
#
_cell.length_a   1.000
_cell.length_b   1.000
_cell.length_c   1.000
_cell.angle_alpha   90.00
_cell.angle_beta   90.00
_cell.angle_gamma   90.00
#
_symmetry.space_group_name_H-M   'P 1'
#
loop_
_entity.id
_entity.type
_entity.pdbx_description
1 polymer ?
#
loop_
_entity_poly.entity_id
_entity_poly.type
_entity_poly.pdbx_seq_one_letter_code
_entity_poly.pdbx_strand_id
1 'polypeptide(L)'
;MSEEIPGVDVDTDDEVDEWSGSDFDVDDRMGTLVHKVVGDDVIMKFQPRASGLQSFEVLRYEKANGRLRFRPRALRSGSYEKQFRKITELQIENPNWDPSSHSGEHGQFGLLYETGLPKGFSSIYAWGLGISRDYRGLLDEIEDRSGCSTLRFVGGDDEGLDSAGDVFQVALSRFEEYRLAVERSRGRGRTAVTRVIQTDTHNAVASLFDLSPMTPKYTRHPIIRALTEEVQTGHVVSASDRDLLADEVTSAAPTIGRESPARLVQLREDIELASLDTLIERFAADLDGGHSRDEGHWQDFFNVNRFALQLLFSTPIVVKLQHAFVQAADIEGRGSRITDFLCTNTITGTAVVVEIKTPAAALMSANAYRGAGTGSAVFAPHAEFVGPLAQLQSQLASVPQSLASRLRPSEGIDPWNDIRGGLITGRISTLNDEQRESFLRYRAGLTNITVLGYDEVLERLRSLRDMLKEPPVEEDNPVEEAYRAS
;
A
#
# COMPACT_ATOMS: atom_id res chain seq x y z
N MET A 1 86.71 25.17 13.29
CA MET A 1 85.54 24.58 13.94
C MET A 1 84.64 24.12 12.80
N SER A 2 84.92 23.01 12.13
CA SER A 2 85.02 21.64 12.65
C SER A 2 83.70 21.20 13.27
N GLU A 3 82.87 20.48 12.52
CA GLU A 3 82.58 19.05 12.77
C GLU A 3 81.76 18.42 11.62
N GLU A 4 81.93 17.11 11.48
CA GLU A 4 81.55 16.18 10.41
C GLU A 4 80.23 15.43 10.68
N ILE A 5 79.48 15.12 9.59
CA ILE A 5 78.92 13.80 9.12
C ILE A 5 77.92 13.04 10.06
N PRO A 6 76.76 12.45 9.61
CA PRO A 6 76.68 11.46 8.52
C PRO A 6 75.46 11.47 7.58
N GLY A 7 75.64 10.76 6.46
CA GLY A 7 74.70 10.62 5.36
C GLY A 7 73.50 9.72 5.63
N VAL A 8 72.56 9.81 4.69
CA VAL A 8 71.44 8.91 4.53
C VAL A 8 71.50 8.45 3.08
N ASP A 9 71.65 7.13 2.92
CA ASP A 9 71.58 6.40 1.66
C ASP A 9 70.31 6.79 0.91
N VAL A 10 70.50 7.33 -0.30
CA VAL A 10 69.44 7.35 -1.30
C VAL A 10 69.52 6.00 -1.99
N ASP A 11 68.65 5.10 -1.57
CA ASP A 11 68.42 3.80 -2.19
C ASP A 11 67.80 4.04 -3.58
N THR A 12 68.65 4.33 -4.56
CA THR A 12 68.29 4.32 -5.98
C THR A 12 68.46 2.92 -6.52
N ASP A 13 67.56 2.02 -6.16
CA ASP A 13 67.30 0.77 -6.88
C ASP A 13 66.00 0.94 -7.68
N ASP A 14 66.02 1.88 -8.63
CA ASP A 14 65.14 1.81 -9.80
C ASP A 14 65.88 0.97 -10.84
N GLU A 15 65.80 -0.36 -10.70
CA GLU A 15 66.04 -1.26 -11.83
C GLU A 15 65.10 -0.82 -12.96
N VAL A 16 65.68 -0.19 -13.98
CA VAL A 16 65.06 0.01 -15.28
C VAL A 16 64.92 -1.37 -15.91
N ASP A 17 63.93 -2.11 -15.46
CA ASP A 17 63.53 -3.40 -16.02
C ASP A 17 63.01 -3.08 -17.44
N GLU A 18 63.80 -3.38 -18.47
CA GLU A 18 63.42 -3.16 -19.88
C GLU A 18 62.25 -4.10 -20.24
N TRP A 19 61.03 -3.57 -20.26
CA TRP A 19 59.86 -4.26 -20.81
C TRP A 19 59.98 -4.24 -22.35
N SER A 20 60.59 -5.27 -22.94
CA SER A 20 60.59 -5.46 -24.39
C SER A 20 59.22 -5.96 -24.85
N GLY A 21 58.60 -5.29 -25.82
CA GLY A 21 57.28 -5.65 -26.36
C GLY A 21 57.25 -7.07 -26.93
N SER A 22 56.11 -7.73 -26.78
CA SER A 22 55.88 -9.12 -27.16
C SER A 22 54.67 -9.25 -28.08
N ASP A 23 54.53 -10.39 -28.77
CA ASP A 23 53.56 -10.59 -29.87
C ASP A 23 52.06 -10.43 -29.50
N PHE A 24 51.72 -10.25 -28.22
CA PHE A 24 50.36 -10.00 -27.73
C PHE A 24 50.10 -8.56 -27.24
N ASP A 25 50.96 -7.60 -27.57
CA ASP A 25 50.74 -6.20 -27.18
C ASP A 25 49.54 -5.62 -27.96
N VAL A 26 48.61 -4.99 -27.23
CA VAL A 26 47.36 -4.46 -27.82
C VAL A 26 47.28 -2.97 -27.60
N ASP A 27 47.08 -2.23 -28.67
CA ASP A 27 47.00 -0.77 -28.66
C ASP A 27 45.57 -0.25 -28.73
N ASP A 28 45.32 0.85 -28.03
CA ASP A 28 44.21 1.74 -28.34
C ASP A 28 44.65 3.20 -28.44
N ARG A 29 43.69 4.09 -28.67
CA ARG A 29 43.94 5.54 -28.79
C ARG A 29 44.45 6.19 -27.50
N MET A 30 44.29 5.56 -26.34
CA MET A 30 44.67 6.07 -25.03
C MET A 30 45.99 5.47 -24.52
N GLY A 31 46.42 4.31 -25.01
CA GLY A 31 47.62 3.64 -24.53
C GLY A 31 47.93 2.32 -25.20
N THR A 32 48.98 1.69 -24.71
CA THR A 32 49.42 0.34 -25.09
C THR A 32 49.27 -0.57 -23.88
N LEU A 33 48.69 -1.74 -24.07
CA LEU A 33 48.64 -2.79 -23.07
C LEU A 33 49.78 -3.77 -23.35
N VAL A 34 50.74 -3.85 -22.44
CA VAL A 34 51.91 -4.72 -22.53
C VAL A 34 51.75 -5.88 -21.57
N HIS A 35 52.16 -7.08 -21.99
CA HIS A 35 52.12 -8.29 -21.16
C HIS A 35 53.54 -8.78 -20.85
N LYS A 36 53.73 -9.34 -19.65
CA LYS A 36 54.97 -10.02 -19.23
C LYS A 36 54.58 -11.29 -18.48
N VAL A 37 55.12 -12.42 -18.91
CA VAL A 37 54.99 -13.70 -18.19
C VAL A 37 56.14 -13.80 -17.19
N VAL A 38 55.82 -13.95 -15.91
CA VAL A 38 56.82 -14.08 -14.82
C VAL A 38 56.54 -15.39 -14.09
N GLY A 39 57.37 -16.40 -14.34
CA GLY A 39 57.07 -17.77 -13.90
C GLY A 39 55.83 -18.31 -14.63
N ASP A 40 54.82 -18.71 -13.86
CA ASP A 40 53.51 -19.14 -14.38
C ASP A 40 52.46 -18.02 -14.39
N ASP A 41 52.78 -16.84 -13.84
CA ASP A 41 51.87 -15.71 -13.72
C ASP A 41 51.94 -14.79 -14.93
N VAL A 42 50.81 -14.16 -15.26
CA VAL A 42 50.73 -13.15 -16.32
C VAL A 42 50.52 -11.78 -15.70
N ILE A 43 51.39 -10.84 -16.01
CA ILE A 43 51.30 -9.45 -15.56
C ILE A 43 51.00 -8.56 -16.76
N MET A 44 49.97 -7.73 -16.64
CA MET A 44 49.62 -6.74 -17.65
C MET A 44 49.87 -5.33 -17.14
N LYS A 45 50.48 -4.51 -17.99
CA LYS A 45 50.84 -3.13 -17.71
C LYS A 45 50.22 -2.23 -18.77
N PHE A 46 49.46 -1.23 -18.32
CA PHE A 46 48.94 -0.21 -19.24
C PHE A 46 49.94 0.95 -19.32
N GLN A 47 50.29 1.34 -20.54
CA GLN A 47 51.18 2.44 -20.87
C GLN A 47 50.37 3.57 -21.54
N PRO A 48 49.96 4.60 -20.79
CA PRO A 48 49.19 5.71 -21.35
C PRO A 48 49.98 6.50 -22.41
N ARG A 49 49.34 6.89 -23.51
CA ARG A 49 49.93 7.78 -24.53
C ARG A 49 50.05 9.24 -24.07
N ALA A 50 49.25 9.65 -23.09
CA ALA A 50 49.22 11.03 -22.61
C ALA A 50 50.49 11.38 -21.81
N SER A 51 51.15 12.47 -22.20
CA SER A 51 52.34 12.98 -21.50
C SER A 51 52.02 13.33 -20.05
N GLY A 52 52.73 12.72 -19.09
CA GLY A 52 52.58 12.96 -17.66
C GLY A 52 51.86 11.85 -16.88
N LEU A 53 51.28 10.85 -17.55
CA LEU A 53 50.77 9.65 -16.89
C LEU A 53 51.84 8.55 -16.88
N GLN A 54 52.12 8.00 -15.70
CA GLN A 54 53.02 6.86 -15.55
C GLN A 54 52.31 5.55 -15.94
N SER A 55 53.09 4.62 -16.48
CA SER A 55 52.63 3.26 -16.71
C SER A 55 52.39 2.51 -15.39
N PHE A 56 51.40 1.62 -15.36
CA PHE A 56 51.02 0.93 -14.13
C PHE A 56 50.56 -0.50 -14.39
N GLU A 57 50.80 -1.39 -13.42
CA GLU A 57 50.25 -2.75 -13.43
C GLU A 57 48.73 -2.67 -13.32
N VAL A 58 48.04 -3.12 -14.38
CA VAL A 58 46.58 -3.05 -14.48
C VAL A 58 45.92 -4.33 -13.99
N LEU A 59 46.53 -5.49 -14.26
CA LEU A 59 46.00 -6.80 -13.91
C LEU A 59 47.13 -7.81 -13.79
N ARG A 60 47.03 -8.71 -12.82
CA ARG A 60 47.88 -9.88 -12.67
C ARG A 60 47.00 -11.12 -12.59
N TYR A 61 47.35 -12.15 -13.35
CA TYR A 61 46.70 -13.45 -13.28
C TYR A 61 47.64 -14.46 -12.64
N GLU A 62 47.25 -14.96 -11.48
CA GLU A 62 47.92 -16.05 -10.76
C GLU A 62 47.40 -17.39 -11.26
N LYS A 63 48.16 -18.06 -12.11
CA LYS A 63 47.73 -19.30 -12.75
C LYS A 63 47.56 -20.45 -11.77
N ALA A 64 48.39 -20.52 -10.72
CA ALA A 64 48.32 -21.55 -9.69
C ALA A 64 46.98 -21.57 -8.94
N ASN A 65 46.37 -20.39 -8.75
CA ASN A 65 45.12 -20.21 -8.02
C ASN A 65 43.93 -19.88 -8.93
N GLY A 66 44.15 -19.76 -10.25
CA GLY A 66 43.13 -19.31 -11.20
C GLY A 66 42.54 -17.95 -10.82
N ARG A 67 43.38 -16.99 -10.44
CA ARG A 67 42.94 -15.75 -9.77
C ARG A 67 43.44 -14.50 -10.46
N LEU A 68 42.53 -13.57 -10.72
CA LEU A 68 42.81 -12.22 -11.16
C LEU A 68 43.05 -11.31 -9.96
N ARG A 69 44.09 -10.48 -10.01
CA ARG A 69 44.48 -9.53 -8.96
C ARG A 69 44.72 -8.16 -9.59
N PHE A 70 44.16 -7.12 -9.02
CA PHE A 70 44.41 -5.76 -9.48
C PHE A 70 44.15 -4.74 -8.38
N ARG A 71 44.78 -3.56 -8.52
CA ARG A 71 44.57 -2.44 -7.61
C ARG A 71 43.40 -1.60 -8.12
N PRO A 72 42.29 -1.48 -7.39
CA PRO A 72 41.11 -0.78 -7.88
C PRO A 72 41.39 0.72 -8.04
N ARG A 73 41.33 1.21 -9.28
CA ARG A 73 41.63 2.59 -9.66
C ARG A 73 40.57 3.17 -10.59
N ALA A 74 40.50 4.50 -10.64
CA ALA A 74 39.68 5.21 -11.60
C ALA A 74 40.41 6.46 -12.11
N LEU A 75 40.36 6.69 -13.42
CA LEU A 75 40.85 7.92 -14.03
C LEU A 75 39.89 9.06 -13.68
N ARG A 76 40.36 10.04 -12.89
CA ARG A 76 39.61 11.22 -12.48
C ARG A 76 40.46 12.47 -12.69
N SER A 77 39.89 13.47 -13.36
CA SER A 77 40.55 14.76 -13.63
C SER A 77 41.97 14.62 -14.21
N GLY A 78 42.21 13.60 -15.04
CA GLY A 78 43.50 13.34 -15.67
C GLY A 78 44.52 12.60 -14.81
N SER A 79 44.14 12.04 -13.66
CA SER A 79 45.02 11.24 -12.79
C SER A 79 44.35 9.93 -12.35
N TYR A 80 45.14 8.88 -12.10
CA TYR A 80 44.62 7.61 -11.58
C TYR A 80 44.53 7.67 -10.06
N GLU A 81 43.29 7.67 -9.56
CA GLU A 81 43.00 7.70 -8.12
C GLU A 81 42.64 6.29 -7.61
N LYS A 82 42.97 6.01 -6.35
CA LYS A 82 42.48 4.81 -5.65
C LYS A 82 40.96 4.88 -5.55
N GLN A 83 40.28 3.75 -5.74
CA GLN A 83 38.85 3.72 -5.47
C GLN A 83 38.60 3.79 -3.97
N PHE A 84 39.22 2.94 -3.15
CA PHE A 84 38.91 2.74 -1.72
C PHE A 84 40.00 3.32 -0.80
N ARG A 85 39.71 3.55 0.50
CA ARG A 85 40.73 4.08 1.45
C ARG A 85 41.64 2.99 2.01
N LYS A 86 41.08 1.85 2.42
CA LYS A 86 41.75 0.70 3.05
C LYS A 86 41.91 -0.46 2.07
N ILE A 87 40.90 -0.74 1.24
CA ILE A 87 40.98 -1.83 0.24
C ILE A 87 41.95 -1.40 -0.86
N THR A 88 43.12 -2.03 -0.90
CA THR A 88 44.19 -1.73 -1.86
C THR A 88 44.25 -2.71 -3.02
N GLU A 89 43.62 -3.88 -2.88
CA GLU A 89 43.62 -4.93 -3.89
C GLU A 89 42.24 -5.62 -3.99
N LEU A 90 41.82 -5.88 -5.22
CA LEU A 90 40.70 -6.77 -5.53
C LEU A 90 41.23 -8.05 -6.16
N GLN A 91 40.67 -9.17 -5.70
CA GLN A 91 40.97 -10.50 -6.19
C GLN A 91 39.69 -11.16 -6.72
N ILE A 92 39.75 -11.87 -7.85
CA ILE A 92 38.60 -12.56 -8.43
C ILE A 92 39.02 -13.96 -8.85
N GLU A 93 38.30 -14.97 -8.38
CA GLU A 93 38.46 -16.33 -8.88
C GLU A 93 37.88 -16.44 -10.30
N ASN A 94 38.75 -16.70 -11.26
CA ASN A 94 38.40 -16.95 -12.65
C ASN A 94 39.39 -17.97 -13.24
N PRO A 95 39.22 -19.28 -12.95
CA PRO A 95 40.14 -20.32 -13.41
C PRO A 95 40.12 -20.53 -14.93
N ASN A 96 39.09 -20.01 -15.60
CA ASN A 96 38.91 -20.11 -17.05
C ASN A 96 39.42 -18.86 -17.78
N TRP A 97 40.11 -17.96 -17.09
CA TRP A 97 40.67 -16.77 -17.71
C TRP A 97 41.80 -17.13 -18.67
N ASP A 98 41.73 -16.60 -19.89
CA ASP A 98 42.67 -16.90 -20.98
C ASP A 98 43.56 -15.67 -21.27
N PRO A 99 44.88 -15.76 -20.99
CA PRO A 99 45.83 -14.70 -21.30
C PRO A 99 45.98 -14.37 -22.78
N SER A 100 45.48 -15.22 -23.69
CA SER A 100 45.51 -14.96 -25.14
C SER A 100 44.23 -14.30 -25.68
N SER A 101 43.18 -14.22 -24.85
CA SER A 101 41.85 -13.75 -25.25
C SER A 101 41.16 -12.95 -24.14
N HIS A 102 41.90 -12.00 -23.55
CA HIS A 102 41.45 -11.21 -22.39
C HIS A 102 40.90 -9.82 -22.73
N SER A 103 41.10 -9.35 -23.96
CA SER A 103 40.75 -7.99 -24.37
C SER A 103 39.66 -7.98 -25.44
N GLY A 104 38.70 -7.07 -25.29
CA GLY A 104 37.75 -6.69 -26.33
C GLY A 104 37.79 -5.19 -26.59
N GLU A 105 37.20 -4.74 -27.69
CA GLU A 105 37.03 -3.32 -28.00
C GLU A 105 35.63 -2.84 -27.59
N HIS A 106 35.58 -1.79 -26.77
CA HIS A 106 34.32 -1.25 -26.27
C HIS A 106 33.58 -0.46 -27.36
N GLY A 107 32.44 -0.97 -27.84
CA GLY A 107 31.75 -0.44 -29.02
C GLY A 107 31.40 1.06 -29.00
N GLN A 108 31.15 1.66 -27.83
CA GLN A 108 30.89 3.11 -27.72
C GLN A 108 32.16 3.97 -27.72
N PHE A 109 33.27 3.46 -27.18
CA PHE A 109 34.46 4.26 -26.88
C PHE A 109 35.67 3.92 -27.74
N GLY A 110 35.65 2.77 -28.44
CA GLY A 110 36.80 2.24 -29.19
C GLY A 110 38.04 2.06 -28.29
N LEU A 111 37.82 1.65 -27.04
CA LEU A 111 38.87 1.46 -26.04
C LEU A 111 38.93 -0.01 -25.63
N LEU A 112 40.13 -0.47 -25.26
CA LEU A 112 40.31 -1.84 -24.81
C LEU A 112 39.72 -2.03 -23.42
N TYR A 113 39.00 -3.15 -23.25
CA TYR A 113 38.45 -3.56 -21.98
C TYR A 113 38.70 -5.04 -21.73
N GLU A 114 38.77 -5.38 -20.45
CA GLU A 114 38.93 -6.74 -19.96
C GLU A 114 37.59 -7.53 -20.09
N THR A 115 37.63 -8.72 -20.73
CA THR A 115 36.44 -9.55 -21.01
C THR A 115 36.06 -10.57 -19.94
N GLY A 116 36.99 -10.99 -19.07
CA GLY A 116 36.81 -11.96 -17.99
C GLY A 116 36.32 -11.41 -16.64
N LEU A 117 36.13 -10.10 -16.49
CA LEU A 117 35.63 -9.50 -15.26
C LEU A 117 34.09 -9.64 -15.15
N PRO A 118 33.54 -9.89 -13.94
CA PRO A 118 32.10 -9.98 -13.74
C PRO A 118 31.38 -8.67 -14.08
N LYS A 119 30.09 -8.77 -14.41
CA LYS A 119 29.24 -7.57 -14.60
C LYS A 119 29.24 -6.73 -13.34
N GLY A 120 29.40 -5.42 -13.51
CA GLY A 120 29.49 -4.47 -12.40
C GLY A 120 30.91 -4.04 -12.05
N PHE A 121 31.93 -4.69 -12.62
CA PHE A 121 33.29 -4.18 -12.61
C PHE A 121 33.50 -3.14 -13.72
N SER A 122 34.37 -2.17 -13.45
CA SER A 122 34.91 -1.28 -14.48
C SER A 122 36.05 -2.02 -15.17
N SER A 123 35.89 -2.30 -16.46
CA SER A 123 36.78 -3.19 -17.22
C SER A 123 37.68 -2.47 -18.25
N ILE A 124 37.47 -1.18 -18.51
CA ILE A 124 38.27 -0.44 -19.49
C ILE A 124 39.66 -0.12 -18.91
N TYR A 125 40.71 -0.66 -19.52
CA TYR A 125 42.09 -0.54 -19.01
C TYR A 125 42.53 0.91 -18.88
N ALA A 126 42.23 1.73 -19.90
CA ALA A 126 42.59 3.14 -19.94
C ALA A 126 41.99 3.95 -18.78
N TRP A 127 40.87 3.52 -18.21
CA TRP A 127 40.22 4.18 -17.08
C TRP A 127 40.62 3.59 -15.72
N GLY A 128 41.35 2.47 -15.73
CA GLY A 128 41.64 1.67 -14.55
C GLY A 128 40.55 0.63 -14.28
N LEU A 129 40.99 -0.51 -13.73
CA LEU A 129 40.09 -1.60 -13.31
C LEU A 129 39.59 -1.36 -11.89
N GLY A 130 38.38 -1.79 -11.58
CA GLY A 130 37.74 -1.56 -10.28
C GLY A 130 36.28 -1.97 -10.25
N ILE A 131 35.52 -1.41 -9.31
CA ILE A 131 34.06 -1.55 -9.24
C ILE A 131 33.38 -0.35 -9.87
N SER A 132 32.34 -0.59 -10.67
CA SER A 132 31.52 0.48 -11.24
C SER A 132 30.86 1.30 -10.14
N ARG A 133 30.75 2.62 -10.35
CA ARG A 133 30.23 3.56 -9.36
C ARG A 133 28.91 3.13 -8.71
N ASP A 134 28.02 2.52 -9.48
CA ASP A 134 26.70 2.11 -9.01
C ASP A 134 26.70 0.94 -8.00
N TYR A 135 27.77 0.14 -7.98
CA TYR A 135 27.86 -1.06 -7.11
C TYR A 135 28.91 -0.92 -6.01
N ARG A 136 29.58 0.23 -5.96
CA ARG A 136 30.67 0.49 -5.03
C ARG A 136 30.26 0.40 -3.56
N GLY A 137 29.01 0.74 -3.25
CA GLY A 137 28.49 0.77 -1.87
C GLY A 137 28.65 -0.54 -1.10
N LEU A 138 28.64 -1.70 -1.77
CA LEU A 138 28.90 -2.98 -1.09
C LEU A 138 30.32 -3.02 -0.50
N LEU A 139 31.31 -2.57 -1.27
CA LEU A 139 32.71 -2.59 -0.85
C LEU A 139 33.01 -1.48 0.17
N ASP A 140 32.39 -0.31 0.00
CA ASP A 140 32.49 0.77 0.99
C ASP A 140 31.96 0.27 2.37
N GLU A 141 30.85 -0.48 2.39
CA GLU A 141 30.29 -1.06 3.63
C GLU A 141 31.22 -2.11 4.28
N ILE A 142 31.87 -2.95 3.46
CA ILE A 142 32.85 -3.94 3.94
C ILE A 142 34.06 -3.22 4.52
N GLU A 143 34.56 -2.19 3.83
CA GLU A 143 35.70 -1.39 4.24
C GLU A 143 35.44 -0.67 5.57
N ASP A 144 34.23 -0.15 5.79
CA ASP A 144 33.87 0.56 7.01
C ASP A 144 33.78 -0.36 8.23
N ARG A 145 33.41 -1.64 8.01
CA ARG A 145 33.20 -2.64 9.07
C ARG A 145 34.35 -3.61 9.28
N SER A 146 35.36 -3.58 8.43
CA SER A 146 36.51 -4.47 8.51
C SER A 146 37.85 -3.74 8.41
N GLY A 147 38.91 -4.45 8.79
CA GLY A 147 40.30 -4.01 8.63
C GLY A 147 40.94 -4.49 7.34
N CYS A 148 40.19 -5.11 6.42
CA CYS A 148 40.78 -5.81 5.27
C CYS A 148 41.49 -4.85 4.31
N SER A 149 42.67 -5.23 3.85
CA SER A 149 43.36 -4.54 2.75
C SER A 149 43.03 -5.16 1.39
N THR A 150 42.52 -6.39 1.39
CA THR A 150 42.23 -7.18 0.19
C THR A 150 40.80 -7.69 0.21
N LEU A 151 40.08 -7.52 -0.90
CA LEU A 151 38.74 -8.07 -1.07
C LEU A 151 38.74 -9.11 -2.18
N ARG A 152 38.32 -10.33 -1.86
CA ARG A 152 38.34 -11.49 -2.75
C ARG A 152 36.93 -11.93 -3.12
N PHE A 153 36.66 -11.95 -4.42
CA PHE A 153 35.47 -12.55 -4.99
C PHE A 153 35.71 -14.03 -5.27
N VAL A 154 34.98 -14.90 -4.57
CA VAL A 154 35.12 -16.35 -4.62
C VAL A 154 33.94 -17.02 -5.30
N GLY A 155 34.16 -18.19 -5.90
CA GLY A 155 33.07 -18.98 -6.48
C GLY A 155 32.26 -19.78 -5.46
N GLY A 156 32.84 -20.05 -4.28
CA GLY A 156 32.21 -20.83 -3.20
C GLY A 156 31.43 -19.99 -2.19
N ASP A 157 30.92 -20.67 -1.16
CA ASP A 157 30.08 -20.08 -0.11
C ASP A 157 30.86 -19.61 1.13
N ASP A 158 32.20 -19.76 1.13
CA ASP A 158 33.05 -19.25 2.21
C ASP A 158 33.17 -17.72 2.09
N GLU A 159 32.40 -17.03 2.92
CA GLU A 159 32.34 -15.57 2.96
C GLU A 159 32.78 -15.01 4.32
N GLY A 160 33.22 -13.75 4.31
CA GLY A 160 33.63 -13.03 5.50
C GLY A 160 35.13 -12.86 5.61
N LEU A 161 35.57 -12.42 6.79
CA LEU A 161 36.96 -12.10 7.05
C LEU A 161 37.76 -13.39 7.27
N ASP A 162 38.95 -13.47 6.67
CA ASP A 162 39.87 -14.58 6.89
C ASP A 162 40.46 -14.58 8.31
N SER A 163 41.10 -15.70 8.68
CA SER A 163 41.69 -15.87 10.02
C SER A 163 42.80 -14.86 10.34
N ALA A 164 43.43 -14.28 9.31
CA ALA A 164 44.48 -13.27 9.46
C ALA A 164 43.91 -11.85 9.60
N GLY A 165 42.64 -11.64 9.24
CA GLY A 165 41.98 -10.34 9.32
C GLY A 165 42.26 -9.39 8.15
N ASP A 166 42.94 -9.86 7.11
CA ASP A 166 43.45 -9.02 6.00
C ASP A 166 42.67 -9.20 4.70
N VAL A 167 42.08 -10.39 4.50
CA VAL A 167 41.30 -10.72 3.30
C VAL A 167 39.83 -10.89 3.65
N PHE A 168 38.97 -10.11 3.00
CA PHE A 168 37.52 -10.29 3.08
C PHE A 168 37.02 -11.04 1.84
N GLN A 169 36.38 -12.18 2.04
CA GLN A 169 35.83 -13.03 0.99
C GLN A 169 34.35 -12.73 0.77
N VAL A 170 33.96 -12.57 -0.50
CA VAL A 170 32.59 -12.32 -0.94
C VAL A 170 32.28 -13.29 -2.07
N ALA A 171 31.18 -14.01 -1.98
CA ALA A 171 30.76 -14.90 -3.06
C ALA A 171 30.37 -14.09 -4.30
N LEU A 172 30.77 -14.56 -5.48
CA LEU A 172 30.36 -13.96 -6.76
C LEU A 172 28.83 -13.95 -6.91
N SER A 173 28.14 -14.97 -6.39
CA SER A 173 26.69 -15.05 -6.32
C SER A 173 26.09 -13.91 -5.50
N ARG A 174 26.63 -13.61 -4.30
CA ARG A 174 26.19 -12.49 -3.46
C ARG A 174 26.36 -11.15 -4.17
N PHE A 175 27.50 -10.93 -4.83
CA PHE A 175 27.71 -9.70 -5.58
C PHE A 175 26.69 -9.54 -6.72
N GLU A 176 26.37 -10.62 -7.44
CA GLU A 176 25.38 -10.61 -8.51
C GLU A 176 23.96 -10.34 -7.98
N GLU A 177 23.58 -10.92 -6.84
CA GLU A 177 22.29 -10.65 -6.18
C GLU A 177 22.15 -9.17 -5.78
N TYR A 178 23.21 -8.62 -5.18
CA TYR A 178 23.28 -7.19 -4.85
C TYR A 178 23.17 -6.32 -6.11
N ARG A 179 23.93 -6.64 -7.16
CA ARG A 179 23.90 -5.93 -8.44
C ARG A 179 22.48 -5.93 -9.04
N LEU A 180 21.82 -7.08 -9.06
CA LEU A 180 20.44 -7.22 -9.54
C LEU A 180 19.44 -6.46 -8.67
N ALA A 181 19.67 -6.36 -7.35
CA ALA A 181 18.84 -5.55 -6.46
C ALA A 181 18.97 -4.04 -6.73
N VAL A 182 20.21 -3.57 -6.94
CA VAL A 182 20.50 -2.19 -7.33
C VAL A 182 19.86 -1.86 -8.68
N GLU A 183 20.03 -2.73 -9.70
CA GLU A 183 19.44 -2.52 -11.03
C GLU A 183 17.91 -2.47 -11.00
N ARG A 184 17.27 -3.37 -10.24
CA ARG A 184 15.80 -3.35 -10.07
C ARG A 184 15.33 -2.02 -9.48
N SER A 185 16.02 -1.52 -8.47
CA SER A 185 15.67 -0.27 -7.79
C SER A 185 15.85 0.94 -8.70
N ARG A 186 17.00 1.03 -9.38
CA ARG A 186 17.31 2.09 -10.34
C ARG A 186 16.37 2.07 -11.54
N GLY A 187 16.07 0.89 -12.08
CA GLY A 187 15.16 0.72 -13.22
C GLY A 187 13.75 1.24 -12.92
N ARG A 188 13.24 1.00 -11.71
CA ARG A 188 11.95 1.55 -11.25
C ARG A 188 11.95 3.08 -11.21
N GLY A 189 12.96 3.68 -10.55
CA GLY A 189 13.10 5.13 -10.47
C GLY A 189 13.28 5.78 -11.84
N ARG A 190 14.17 5.23 -12.68
CA ARG A 190 14.42 5.72 -14.04
C ARG A 190 13.18 5.69 -14.91
N THR A 191 12.34 4.66 -14.78
CA THR A 191 11.07 4.56 -15.52
C THR A 191 10.13 5.70 -15.13
N ALA A 192 9.97 5.98 -13.83
CA ALA A 192 9.13 7.07 -13.34
C ALA A 192 9.64 8.44 -13.84
N VAL A 193 10.92 8.74 -13.61
CA VAL A 193 11.55 10.01 -14.02
C VAL A 193 11.47 10.22 -15.54
N THR A 194 11.75 9.18 -16.33
CA THR A 194 11.74 9.27 -17.80
C THR A 194 10.34 9.65 -18.32
N ARG A 195 9.28 9.13 -17.71
CA ARG A 195 7.92 9.45 -18.11
C ARG A 195 7.53 10.88 -17.81
N VAL A 196 7.89 11.38 -16.62
CA VAL A 196 7.66 12.78 -16.25
C VAL A 196 8.42 13.70 -17.20
N ILE A 197 9.72 13.45 -17.44
CA ILE A 197 10.53 14.23 -18.38
C ILE A 197 9.92 14.23 -19.79
N GLN A 198 9.44 13.08 -20.28
CA GLN A 198 8.80 13.00 -21.60
C GLN A 198 7.53 13.86 -21.67
N THR A 199 6.70 13.82 -20.63
CA THR A 199 5.51 14.65 -20.54
C THR A 199 5.85 16.13 -20.45
N ASP A 200 6.80 16.51 -19.60
CA ASP A 200 7.24 17.90 -19.45
C ASP A 200 7.84 18.43 -20.74
N THR A 201 8.63 17.61 -21.45
CA THR A 201 9.20 17.95 -22.75
C THR A 201 8.09 18.22 -23.77
N HIS A 202 7.07 17.37 -23.83
CA HIS A 202 5.90 17.58 -24.69
C HIS A 202 5.17 18.88 -24.32
N ASN A 203 4.90 19.08 -23.03
CA ASN A 203 4.15 20.23 -22.54
C ASN A 203 4.90 21.55 -22.75
N ALA A 204 6.23 21.57 -22.60
CA ALA A 204 7.06 22.74 -22.79
C ALA A 204 7.00 23.31 -24.22
N VAL A 205 6.69 22.47 -25.21
CA VAL A 205 6.55 22.90 -26.62
C VAL A 205 5.12 22.84 -27.14
N ALA A 206 4.15 22.38 -26.33
CA ALA A 206 2.78 22.12 -26.78
C ALA A 206 2.11 23.36 -27.36
N SER A 207 2.27 24.53 -26.72
CA SER A 207 1.73 25.79 -27.22
C SER A 207 2.38 26.30 -28.51
N LEU A 208 3.62 25.90 -28.79
CA LEU A 208 4.33 26.29 -30.02
C LEU A 208 3.83 25.53 -31.25
N PHE A 209 3.18 24.38 -31.03
CA PHE A 209 2.74 23.47 -32.07
C PHE A 209 1.22 23.23 -32.06
N ASP A 210 0.44 24.06 -31.35
CA ASP A 210 -1.01 23.89 -31.16
C ASP A 210 -1.42 22.48 -30.67
N LEU A 211 -0.58 21.87 -29.83
CA LEU A 211 -0.83 20.56 -29.23
C LEU A 211 -1.49 20.73 -27.85
N SER A 212 -2.31 19.75 -27.48
CA SER A 212 -2.85 19.68 -26.11
C SER A 212 -1.77 19.23 -25.12
N PRO A 213 -1.70 19.83 -23.91
CA PRO A 213 -0.88 19.32 -22.83
C PRO A 213 -1.26 17.89 -22.44
N MET A 214 -0.27 17.12 -21.99
CA MET A 214 -0.40 15.74 -21.55
C MET A 214 -0.07 15.60 -20.07
N THR A 215 -0.53 14.50 -19.46
CA THR A 215 -0.11 14.03 -18.15
C THR A 215 0.76 12.77 -18.28
N PRO A 216 1.61 12.45 -17.30
CA PRO A 216 2.42 11.23 -17.35
C PRO A 216 1.57 9.97 -17.36
N LYS A 217 2.04 8.94 -18.08
CA LYS A 217 1.36 7.63 -18.09
C LYS A 217 1.71 6.82 -16.84
N TYR A 218 0.70 6.49 -16.05
CA TYR A 218 0.84 5.65 -14.87
C TYR A 218 0.84 4.15 -15.22
N THR A 219 1.70 3.39 -14.54
CA THR A 219 1.73 1.92 -14.64
C THR A 219 0.88 1.23 -13.59
N ARG A 220 0.54 -0.04 -13.84
CA ARG A 220 -0.04 -0.93 -12.83
C ARG A 220 0.95 -1.35 -11.73
N HIS A 221 2.27 -1.25 -11.96
CA HIS A 221 3.26 -1.59 -10.94
C HIS A 221 3.22 -0.53 -9.81
N PRO A 222 2.93 -0.92 -8.55
CA PRO A 222 2.60 0.01 -7.47
C PRO A 222 3.73 0.99 -7.16
N ILE A 223 4.97 0.49 -7.00
CA ILE A 223 6.15 1.34 -6.71
C ILE A 223 6.42 2.36 -7.83
N ILE A 224 6.35 1.95 -9.10
CA ILE A 224 6.62 2.87 -10.23
C ILE A 224 5.51 3.93 -10.30
N ARG A 225 4.26 3.54 -10.05
CA ARG A 225 3.13 4.48 -10.00
C ARG A 225 3.33 5.52 -8.90
N ALA A 226 3.62 5.09 -7.67
CA ALA A 226 3.87 5.98 -6.54
C ALA A 226 5.04 6.94 -6.80
N LEU A 227 6.17 6.44 -7.33
CA LEU A 227 7.30 7.28 -7.72
C LEU A 227 6.97 8.26 -8.85
N THR A 228 6.13 7.87 -9.82
CA THR A 228 5.71 8.76 -10.92
C THR A 228 4.82 9.87 -10.39
N GLU A 229 3.92 9.55 -9.46
CA GLU A 229 3.05 10.54 -8.80
C GLU A 229 3.86 11.53 -7.98
N GLU A 230 4.72 11.05 -7.07
CA GLU A 230 5.55 11.90 -6.23
C GLU A 230 6.43 12.86 -7.05
N VAL A 231 7.04 12.38 -8.13
CA VAL A 231 7.87 13.22 -9.01
C VAL A 231 7.02 14.25 -9.78
N GLN A 232 5.77 13.92 -10.12
CA GLN A 232 4.88 14.81 -10.87
C GLN A 232 4.21 15.88 -10.00
N THR A 233 3.73 15.51 -8.81
CA THR A 233 2.82 16.33 -8.00
C THR A 233 3.41 16.76 -6.65
N GLY A 234 4.46 16.09 -6.19
CA GLY A 234 5.10 16.34 -4.88
C GLY A 234 4.31 15.82 -3.68
N HIS A 235 3.15 15.18 -3.87
CA HIS A 235 2.34 14.55 -2.82
C HIS A 235 1.53 13.35 -3.34
N VAL A 236 1.61 12.22 -2.65
CA VAL A 236 0.82 11.00 -2.94
C VAL A 236 -0.60 11.09 -2.37
N VAL A 237 -1.52 11.87 -2.97
CA VAL A 237 -2.94 11.85 -2.55
C VAL A 237 -3.93 12.34 -3.62
N SER A 238 -3.92 11.76 -4.82
CA SER A 238 -5.07 11.91 -5.73
C SER A 238 -6.28 11.07 -5.25
N ALA A 239 -7.47 11.29 -5.82
CA ALA A 239 -8.64 10.43 -5.53
C ALA A 239 -8.36 8.95 -5.85
N SER A 240 -7.62 8.66 -6.93
CA SER A 240 -7.24 7.29 -7.29
C SER A 240 -6.20 6.69 -6.34
N ASP A 241 -5.41 7.51 -5.65
CA ASP A 241 -4.45 7.02 -4.67
C ASP A 241 -5.11 6.72 -3.32
N ARG A 242 -6.20 7.43 -2.98
CA ARG A 242 -7.02 7.09 -1.82
C ARG A 242 -7.67 5.71 -1.95
N ASP A 243 -8.15 5.36 -3.15
CA ASP A 243 -8.70 4.02 -3.42
C ASP A 243 -7.62 2.95 -3.28
N LEU A 244 -6.41 3.17 -3.81
CA LEU A 244 -5.30 2.24 -3.63
C LEU A 244 -4.88 2.07 -2.17
N LEU A 245 -4.89 3.14 -1.38
CA LEU A 245 -4.59 3.06 0.04
C LEU A 245 -5.62 2.21 0.78
N ALA A 246 -6.91 2.34 0.43
CA ALA A 246 -7.96 1.49 0.99
C ALA A 246 -7.76 0.00 0.62
N ASP A 247 -7.37 -0.29 -0.63
CA ASP A 247 -7.04 -1.65 -1.08
C ASP A 247 -5.85 -2.24 -0.33
N GLU A 248 -4.79 -1.44 -0.13
CA GLU A 248 -3.58 -1.88 0.59
C GLU A 248 -3.88 -2.16 2.07
N VAL A 249 -4.62 -1.26 2.74
CA VAL A 249 -5.08 -1.47 4.13
C VAL A 249 -5.91 -2.74 4.24
N THR A 250 -6.80 -2.98 3.26
CA THR A 250 -7.62 -4.19 3.21
C THR A 250 -6.77 -5.45 3.06
N SER A 251 -5.74 -5.41 2.20
CA SER A 251 -4.81 -6.54 2.01
C SER A 251 -3.95 -6.81 3.25
N ALA A 252 -3.53 -5.77 3.95
CA ALA A 252 -2.67 -5.86 5.13
C ALA A 252 -3.44 -6.19 6.42
N ALA A 253 -4.75 -5.96 6.48
CA ALA A 253 -5.58 -6.14 7.68
C ALA A 253 -5.41 -7.51 8.38
N PRO A 254 -5.33 -8.66 7.67
CA PRO A 254 -5.12 -9.96 8.33
C PRO A 254 -3.75 -10.08 9.02
N THR A 255 -2.72 -9.44 8.47
CA THR A 255 -1.37 -9.41 9.07
C THR A 255 -1.35 -8.47 10.27
N ILE A 256 -1.89 -7.25 10.13
CA ILE A 256 -2.03 -6.29 11.25
C ILE A 256 -2.82 -6.93 12.39
N GLY A 257 -3.87 -7.69 12.09
CA GLY A 257 -4.67 -8.39 13.11
C GLY A 257 -3.91 -9.46 13.88
N ARG A 258 -2.85 -10.05 13.31
CA ARG A 258 -2.01 -11.05 14.00
C ARG A 258 -0.87 -10.39 14.76
N GLU A 259 -0.22 -9.40 14.16
CA GLU A 259 0.99 -8.77 14.68
C GLU A 259 0.70 -7.61 15.63
N SER A 260 -0.43 -6.93 15.45
CA SER A 260 -0.83 -5.75 16.25
C SER A 260 -2.36 -5.66 16.39
N PRO A 261 -3.01 -6.60 17.10
CA PRO A 261 -4.46 -6.65 17.24
C PRO A 261 -5.07 -5.32 17.75
N ALA A 262 -4.44 -4.69 18.75
CA ALA A 262 -4.91 -3.41 19.29
C ALA A 262 -4.91 -2.28 18.25
N ARG A 263 -3.93 -2.27 17.33
CA ARG A 263 -3.87 -1.27 16.25
C ARG A 263 -4.98 -1.48 15.23
N LEU A 264 -5.32 -2.74 14.92
CA LEU A 264 -6.44 -3.05 14.03
C LEU A 264 -7.78 -2.63 14.65
N VAL A 265 -7.96 -2.85 15.96
CA VAL A 265 -9.15 -2.42 16.69
C VAL A 265 -9.30 -0.90 16.63
N GLN A 266 -8.26 -0.15 16.94
CA GLN A 266 -8.28 1.31 16.85
C GLN A 266 -8.59 1.79 15.42
N LEU A 267 -7.94 1.19 14.41
CA LEU A 267 -8.18 1.55 13.02
C LEU A 267 -9.64 1.29 12.60
N ARG A 268 -10.22 0.17 13.05
CA ARG A 268 -11.64 -0.14 12.81
C ARG A 268 -12.53 0.92 13.46
N GLU A 269 -12.28 1.28 14.71
CA GLU A 269 -13.04 2.30 15.44
C GLU A 269 -12.96 3.67 14.76
N ASP A 270 -11.75 4.09 14.34
CA ASP A 270 -11.53 5.35 13.61
C ASP A 270 -12.31 5.37 12.28
N ILE A 271 -12.29 4.25 11.52
CA ILE A 271 -13.02 4.11 10.26
C ILE A 271 -14.53 4.11 10.49
N GLU A 272 -15.02 3.39 11.50
CA GLU A 272 -16.44 3.33 11.86
C GLU A 272 -16.96 4.72 12.23
N LEU A 273 -16.21 5.46 13.04
CA LEU A 273 -16.54 6.81 13.47
C LEU A 273 -16.57 7.79 12.29
N ALA A 274 -15.56 7.76 11.41
CA ALA A 274 -15.53 8.61 10.22
C ALA A 274 -16.67 8.28 9.23
N SER A 275 -16.99 6.98 9.09
CA SER A 275 -18.10 6.51 8.26
C SER A 275 -19.44 6.97 8.83
N LEU A 276 -19.60 6.91 10.16
CA LEU A 276 -20.81 7.33 10.85
C LEU A 276 -21.01 8.85 10.80
N ASP A 277 -19.95 9.65 10.94
CA ASP A 277 -19.99 11.10 10.74
C ASP A 277 -20.48 11.45 9.32
N THR A 278 -19.87 10.85 8.29
CA THR A 278 -20.26 11.05 6.89
C THR A 278 -21.72 10.65 6.64
N LEU A 279 -22.16 9.53 7.24
CA LEU A 279 -23.54 9.08 7.14
C LEU A 279 -24.51 10.06 7.79
N ILE A 280 -24.22 10.53 9.01
CA ILE A 280 -25.09 11.45 9.76
C ILE A 280 -25.24 12.77 8.99
N GLU A 281 -24.14 13.30 8.45
CA GLU A 281 -24.14 14.52 7.64
C GLU A 281 -25.05 14.36 6.41
N ARG A 282 -24.87 13.27 5.66
CA ARG A 282 -25.69 13.00 4.48
C ARG A 282 -27.16 12.77 4.83
N PHE A 283 -27.45 12.00 5.89
CA PHE A 283 -28.80 11.74 6.35
C PHE A 283 -29.51 13.04 6.71
N ALA A 284 -28.87 13.90 7.50
CA ALA A 284 -29.43 15.19 7.90
C ALA A 284 -29.69 16.10 6.68
N ALA A 285 -28.72 16.19 5.77
CA ALA A 285 -28.86 16.98 4.54
C ALA A 285 -30.02 16.49 3.66
N ASP A 286 -30.16 15.17 3.48
CA ASP A 286 -31.24 14.58 2.68
C ASP A 286 -32.61 14.74 3.37
N LEU A 287 -32.65 14.69 4.71
CA LEU A 287 -33.86 14.84 5.52
C LEU A 287 -34.43 16.26 5.46
N ASP A 288 -33.56 17.28 5.50
CA ASP A 288 -33.94 18.69 5.44
C ASP A 288 -33.99 19.24 4.01
N GLY A 289 -33.43 18.51 3.06
CA GLY A 289 -33.34 18.90 1.65
C GLY A 289 -34.47 18.39 0.75
N GLY A 290 -34.17 18.32 -0.55
CA GLY A 290 -35.13 17.97 -1.61
C GLY A 290 -35.60 16.51 -1.60
N HIS A 291 -34.92 15.62 -0.88
CA HIS A 291 -35.24 14.18 -0.84
C HIS A 291 -36.27 13.81 0.23
N SER A 292 -36.77 14.77 1.00
CA SER A 292 -37.76 14.50 2.06
C SER A 292 -39.05 13.82 1.59
N ARG A 293 -39.39 13.91 0.29
CA ARG A 293 -40.57 13.29 -0.34
C ARG A 293 -40.25 12.10 -1.26
N ASP A 294 -38.98 11.75 -1.41
CA ASP A 294 -38.51 10.74 -2.36
C ASP A 294 -38.31 9.39 -1.67
N GLU A 295 -39.34 8.55 -1.67
CA GLU A 295 -39.28 7.20 -1.07
C GLU A 295 -38.18 6.33 -1.68
N GLY A 296 -37.97 6.41 -3.00
CA GLY A 296 -36.95 5.63 -3.71
C GLY A 296 -35.53 5.99 -3.26
N HIS A 297 -35.26 7.29 -3.11
CA HIS A 297 -33.99 7.76 -2.54
C HIS A 297 -33.72 7.15 -1.15
N TRP A 298 -34.73 7.08 -0.28
CA TRP A 298 -34.55 6.51 1.06
C TRP A 298 -34.37 4.99 1.04
N GLN A 299 -35.06 4.28 0.14
CA GLN A 299 -34.81 2.85 -0.07
C GLN A 299 -33.36 2.61 -0.51
N ASP A 300 -32.84 3.40 -1.46
CA ASP A 300 -31.45 3.33 -1.89
C ASP A 300 -30.47 3.71 -0.77
N PHE A 301 -30.80 4.75 0.01
CA PHE A 301 -29.99 5.19 1.15
C PHE A 301 -29.82 4.07 2.18
N PHE A 302 -30.89 3.42 2.63
CA PHE A 302 -30.82 2.33 3.60
C PHE A 302 -30.24 1.05 3.01
N ASN A 303 -30.29 0.88 1.69
CA ASN A 303 -29.64 -0.24 1.01
C ASN A 303 -28.11 -0.13 1.04
N VAL A 304 -27.58 1.07 0.81
CA VAL A 304 -26.14 1.36 0.95
C VAL A 304 -25.74 1.28 2.43
N ASN A 305 -26.59 1.80 3.32
CA ASN A 305 -26.29 1.94 4.74
C ASN A 305 -27.07 0.94 5.61
N ARG A 306 -26.93 -0.36 5.33
CA ARG A 306 -27.72 -1.43 5.96
C ARG A 306 -27.58 -1.51 7.47
N PHE A 307 -26.45 -1.06 8.02
CA PHE A 307 -26.25 -1.03 9.47
C PHE A 307 -27.25 -0.09 10.17
N ALA A 308 -27.73 0.96 9.50
CA ALA A 308 -28.75 1.84 10.07
C ALA A 308 -30.08 1.11 10.31
N LEU A 309 -30.37 0.04 9.53
CA LEU A 309 -31.53 -0.82 9.77
C LEU A 309 -31.37 -1.67 11.04
N GLN A 310 -30.14 -1.93 11.50
CA GLN A 310 -29.92 -2.61 12.78
C GLN A 310 -30.41 -1.76 13.96
N LEU A 311 -30.50 -0.43 13.83
CA LEU A 311 -31.07 0.42 14.87
C LEU A 311 -32.59 0.23 15.05
N LEU A 312 -33.28 -0.38 14.08
CA LEU A 312 -34.71 -0.69 14.19
C LEU A 312 -34.98 -1.79 15.22
N PHE A 313 -34.02 -2.69 15.43
CA PHE A 313 -34.20 -3.88 16.26
C PHE A 313 -33.03 -3.97 17.22
N SER A 314 -33.28 -4.13 18.52
CA SER A 314 -32.25 -4.26 19.56
C SER A 314 -31.42 -5.57 19.46
N THR A 315 -31.25 -6.12 18.27
CA THR A 315 -30.61 -7.39 17.97
C THR A 315 -29.86 -7.33 16.65
N PRO A 316 -28.72 -8.04 16.49
CA PRO A 316 -27.99 -8.09 15.22
C PRO A 316 -28.86 -8.68 14.11
N ILE A 317 -29.13 -7.87 13.07
CA ILE A 317 -29.83 -8.33 11.87
C ILE A 317 -28.93 -8.27 10.64
N VAL A 318 -29.11 -9.25 9.75
CA VAL A 318 -28.46 -9.30 8.43
C VAL A 318 -29.53 -9.18 7.36
N VAL A 319 -29.37 -8.22 6.44
CA VAL A 319 -30.22 -8.10 5.25
C VAL A 319 -29.98 -9.29 4.34
N LYS A 320 -31.03 -10.08 4.07
CA LYS A 320 -30.97 -11.28 3.23
C LYS A 320 -31.41 -11.03 1.79
N LEU A 321 -32.46 -10.24 1.61
CA LEU A 321 -33.03 -9.92 0.30
C LEU A 321 -33.54 -8.46 0.28
N GLN A 322 -33.31 -7.78 -0.85
CA GLN A 322 -33.93 -6.49 -1.20
C GLN A 322 -35.14 -6.75 -2.09
N HIS A 323 -36.20 -5.95 -1.97
CA HIS A 323 -37.42 -6.11 -2.76
C HIS A 323 -37.91 -7.57 -2.76
N ALA A 324 -37.93 -8.18 -1.57
CA ALA A 324 -38.18 -9.61 -1.45
C ALA A 324 -39.66 -9.91 -1.75
N PHE A 325 -39.91 -10.92 -2.59
CA PHE A 325 -41.25 -11.45 -2.81
C PHE A 325 -41.71 -12.25 -1.59
N VAL A 326 -42.43 -11.56 -0.70
CA VAL A 326 -43.00 -12.12 0.53
C VAL A 326 -44.21 -13.01 0.25
N GLN A 327 -44.89 -12.80 -0.88
CA GLN A 327 -46.01 -13.61 -1.35
C GLN A 327 -45.84 -13.97 -2.83
N ALA A 328 -46.13 -15.22 -3.21
CA ALA A 328 -46.21 -15.66 -4.60
C ALA A 328 -47.31 -14.89 -5.36
N ALA A 329 -47.07 -14.55 -6.61
CA ALA A 329 -48.15 -14.17 -7.50
C ALA A 329 -49.15 -15.33 -7.63
N ASP A 330 -50.44 -15.01 -7.76
CA ASP A 330 -51.47 -15.98 -8.11
C ASP A 330 -51.21 -16.58 -9.51
N ILE A 331 -52.03 -17.55 -9.89
CA ILE A 331 -51.99 -18.22 -11.20
C ILE A 331 -52.15 -17.27 -12.40
N GLU A 332 -52.61 -16.03 -12.19
CA GLU A 332 -52.71 -14.98 -13.21
C GLU A 332 -51.55 -13.97 -13.17
N GLY A 333 -50.56 -14.18 -12.30
CA GLY A 333 -49.41 -13.29 -12.15
C GLY A 333 -49.68 -12.04 -11.30
N ARG A 334 -50.81 -11.96 -10.60
CA ARG A 334 -51.20 -10.81 -9.76
C ARG A 334 -51.04 -11.13 -8.26
N GLY A 335 -50.78 -10.11 -7.44
CA GLY A 335 -50.72 -10.28 -5.97
C GLY A 335 -49.36 -10.65 -5.39
N SER A 336 -48.26 -10.52 -6.15
CA SER A 336 -46.92 -10.59 -5.55
C SER A 336 -46.72 -9.40 -4.61
N ARG A 337 -46.38 -9.68 -3.35
CA ARG A 337 -46.11 -8.64 -2.36
C ARG A 337 -44.61 -8.51 -2.18
N ILE A 338 -44.12 -7.31 -2.45
CA ILE A 338 -42.70 -6.95 -2.36
C ILE A 338 -42.52 -6.14 -1.08
N THR A 339 -41.57 -6.52 -0.23
CA THR A 339 -41.10 -5.71 0.90
C THR A 339 -39.76 -5.08 0.54
N ASP A 340 -39.48 -3.89 1.05
CA ASP A 340 -38.21 -3.22 0.78
C ASP A 340 -37.01 -4.04 1.28
N PHE A 341 -37.08 -4.56 2.51
CA PHE A 341 -36.03 -5.44 3.04
C PHE A 341 -36.60 -6.64 3.82
N LEU A 342 -36.02 -7.82 3.55
CA LEU A 342 -36.16 -8.98 4.41
C LEU A 342 -34.82 -9.22 5.13
N CYS A 343 -34.85 -9.13 6.46
CA CYS A 343 -33.71 -9.31 7.34
C CYS A 343 -33.89 -10.56 8.19
N THR A 344 -32.79 -11.12 8.71
CA THR A 344 -32.84 -12.19 9.74
C THR A 344 -32.02 -11.78 10.95
N ASN A 345 -32.53 -12.09 12.14
CA ASN A 345 -31.74 -12.10 13.34
C ASN A 345 -30.78 -13.30 13.28
N THR A 346 -29.47 -13.05 13.40
CA THR A 346 -28.45 -14.10 13.22
C THR A 346 -28.39 -15.10 14.38
N ILE A 347 -28.95 -14.76 15.54
CA ILE A 347 -28.95 -15.59 16.75
C ILE A 347 -30.22 -16.42 16.82
N THR A 348 -31.37 -15.78 16.64
CA THR A 348 -32.68 -16.45 16.76
C THR A 348 -33.21 -16.98 15.44
N GLY A 349 -32.65 -16.61 14.29
CA GLY A 349 -33.21 -16.95 12.98
C GLY A 349 -34.56 -16.27 12.68
N THR A 350 -34.97 -15.30 13.51
CA THR A 350 -36.21 -14.55 13.35
C THR A 350 -36.16 -13.69 12.09
N ALA A 351 -37.13 -13.87 11.20
CA ALA A 351 -37.31 -13.01 10.04
C ALA A 351 -37.88 -11.64 10.44
N VAL A 352 -37.42 -10.62 9.74
CA VAL A 352 -37.78 -9.23 9.97
C VAL A 352 -38.10 -8.58 8.64
N VAL A 353 -39.33 -8.10 8.48
CA VAL A 353 -39.84 -7.43 7.28
C VAL A 353 -39.78 -5.93 7.51
N VAL A 354 -39.06 -5.20 6.67
CA VAL A 354 -38.94 -3.74 6.79
C VAL A 354 -39.59 -3.06 5.59
N GLU A 355 -40.45 -2.09 5.90
CA GLU A 355 -41.07 -1.19 4.94
C GLU A 355 -40.58 0.23 5.20
N ILE A 356 -40.25 0.94 4.12
CA ILE A 356 -39.78 2.33 4.15
C ILE A 356 -40.81 3.20 3.44
N LYS A 357 -41.13 4.32 4.07
CA LYS A 357 -41.99 5.37 3.51
C LYS A 357 -41.30 6.71 3.65
N THR A 358 -41.71 7.69 2.87
CA THR A 358 -41.11 9.03 2.90
C THR A 358 -41.11 9.69 4.30
N PRO A 359 -40.08 10.48 4.65
CA PRO A 359 -40.08 11.35 5.84
C PRO A 359 -41.21 12.39 5.88
N ALA A 360 -41.81 12.70 4.74
CA ALA A 360 -42.93 13.63 4.62
C ALA A 360 -44.30 12.98 4.89
N ALA A 361 -44.35 11.66 5.08
CA ALA A 361 -45.60 10.96 5.38
C ALA A 361 -46.23 11.51 6.67
N ALA A 362 -47.50 11.88 6.59
CA ALA A 362 -48.24 12.31 7.77
C ALA A 362 -48.49 11.13 8.70
N LEU A 363 -48.11 11.29 9.98
CA LEU A 363 -48.29 10.26 11.00
C LEU A 363 -49.69 10.31 11.61
N MET A 364 -50.15 11.51 11.96
CA MET A 364 -51.45 11.78 12.59
C MET A 364 -52.30 12.72 11.74
N SER A 365 -53.62 12.66 11.95
CA SER A 365 -54.57 13.56 11.30
C SER A 365 -54.29 15.02 11.68
N ALA A 366 -54.51 15.93 10.73
CA ALA A 366 -54.36 17.37 10.98
C ALA A 366 -55.39 17.90 12.00
N ASN A 367 -56.60 17.33 12.00
CA ASN A 367 -57.67 17.70 12.91
C ASN A 367 -57.84 16.67 14.02
N ALA A 368 -58.16 17.13 15.23
CA ALA A 368 -58.49 16.26 16.34
C ALA A 368 -59.76 15.45 16.01
N TYR A 369 -59.70 14.15 16.27
CA TYR A 369 -60.86 13.26 16.16
C TYR A 369 -61.89 13.55 17.25
N ARG A 370 -61.42 13.90 18.45
CA ARG A 370 -62.25 14.30 19.60
C ARG A 370 -61.50 15.26 20.51
N GLY A 371 -62.21 16.14 21.22
CA GLY A 371 -61.64 16.99 22.26
C GLY A 371 -60.87 18.21 21.72
N ALA A 372 -61.18 18.68 20.51
CA ALA A 372 -60.53 19.84 19.91
C ALA A 372 -60.62 21.08 20.83
N GLY A 373 -59.50 21.78 21.04
CA GLY A 373 -59.43 22.96 21.90
C GLY A 373 -59.45 22.67 23.40
N THR A 374 -59.34 21.41 23.80
CA THR A 374 -59.17 20.98 25.20
C THR A 374 -57.79 20.31 25.34
N GLY A 375 -57.18 20.34 26.52
CA GLY A 375 -55.90 19.62 26.79
C GLY A 375 -56.04 18.09 26.85
N SER A 376 -56.98 17.53 26.10
CA SER A 376 -57.28 16.10 26.00
C SER A 376 -57.70 15.74 24.58
N ALA A 377 -57.22 16.49 23.58
CA ALA A 377 -57.51 16.20 22.19
C ALA A 377 -56.90 14.85 21.79
N VAL A 378 -57.69 14.04 21.09
CA VAL A 378 -57.27 12.75 20.56
C VAL A 378 -57.18 12.87 19.06
N PHE A 379 -56.01 12.53 18.50
CA PHE A 379 -55.77 12.54 17.07
C PHE A 379 -55.80 11.10 16.52
N ALA A 380 -56.49 10.92 15.40
CA ALA A 380 -56.50 9.63 14.71
C ALA A 380 -55.23 9.49 13.84
N PRO A 381 -54.66 8.29 13.72
CA PRO A 381 -53.61 7.99 12.76
C PRO A 381 -54.00 8.37 11.33
N HIS A 382 -53.07 8.93 10.57
CA HIS A 382 -53.30 9.31 9.18
C HIS A 382 -53.24 8.10 8.24
N ALA A 383 -53.90 8.18 7.08
CA ALA A 383 -53.94 7.09 6.10
C ALA A 383 -52.54 6.71 5.58
N GLU A 384 -51.64 7.68 5.42
CA GLU A 384 -50.24 7.46 5.00
C GLU A 384 -49.42 6.69 6.04
N PHE A 385 -49.87 6.61 7.29
CA PHE A 385 -49.25 5.78 8.33
C PHE A 385 -49.96 4.43 8.49
N VAL A 386 -51.29 4.42 8.48
CA VAL A 386 -52.07 3.17 8.67
C VAL A 386 -51.98 2.25 7.46
N GLY A 387 -51.92 2.79 6.24
CA GLY A 387 -51.80 1.98 5.01
C GLY A 387 -50.56 1.06 5.03
N PRO A 388 -49.35 1.61 5.22
CA PRO A 388 -48.12 0.81 5.36
C PRO A 388 -48.16 -0.17 6.54
N LEU A 389 -48.77 0.19 7.67
CA LEU A 389 -48.96 -0.75 8.78
C LEU A 389 -49.84 -1.93 8.41
N ALA A 390 -50.97 -1.70 7.74
CA ALA A 390 -51.85 -2.76 7.27
C ALA A 390 -51.15 -3.66 6.25
N GLN A 391 -50.32 -3.08 5.37
CA GLN A 391 -49.47 -3.82 4.45
C GLN A 391 -48.48 -4.73 5.19
N LEU A 392 -47.73 -4.19 6.16
CA LEU A 392 -46.80 -4.94 7.00
C LEU A 392 -47.51 -6.07 7.75
N GLN A 393 -48.62 -5.79 8.44
CA GLN A 393 -49.39 -6.81 9.15
C GLN A 393 -49.80 -7.97 8.23
N SER A 394 -50.26 -7.64 7.03
CA SER A 394 -50.66 -8.64 6.07
C SER A 394 -49.47 -9.40 5.47
N GLN A 395 -48.30 -8.75 5.30
CA GLN A 395 -47.05 -9.44 4.94
C GLN A 395 -46.65 -10.42 6.05
N LEU A 396 -46.58 -9.98 7.31
CA LEU A 396 -46.24 -10.82 8.47
C LEU A 396 -47.13 -12.06 8.58
N ALA A 397 -48.41 -11.95 8.27
CA ALA A 397 -49.34 -13.10 8.25
C ALA A 397 -49.02 -14.11 7.11
N SER A 398 -48.52 -13.64 5.96
CA SER A 398 -48.22 -14.49 4.79
C SER A 398 -46.81 -15.09 4.79
N VAL A 399 -45.86 -14.44 5.47
CA VAL A 399 -44.43 -14.81 5.55
C VAL A 399 -44.24 -16.28 5.97
N PRO A 400 -44.84 -16.81 7.06
CA PRO A 400 -44.57 -18.19 7.49
C PRO A 400 -44.88 -19.24 6.42
N GLN A 401 -46.04 -19.12 5.76
CA GLN A 401 -46.50 -20.08 4.74
C GLN A 401 -45.69 -19.99 3.45
N SER A 402 -45.35 -18.77 3.03
CA SER A 402 -44.57 -18.56 1.80
C SER A 402 -43.08 -18.85 1.98
N LEU A 403 -42.50 -18.64 3.17
CA LEU A 403 -41.09 -18.92 3.43
C LEU A 403 -40.86 -20.40 3.76
N ALA A 404 -41.74 -21.08 4.49
CA ALA A 404 -41.60 -22.52 4.75
C ALA A 404 -41.53 -23.36 3.46
N SER A 405 -42.18 -22.90 2.39
CA SER A 405 -42.17 -23.57 1.08
C SER A 405 -41.00 -23.18 0.17
N ARG A 406 -40.23 -22.14 0.52
CA ARG A 406 -39.19 -21.54 -0.35
C ARG A 406 -37.78 -21.49 0.27
N LEU A 407 -37.67 -21.54 1.59
CA LEU A 407 -36.39 -21.46 2.29
C LEU A 407 -35.64 -22.80 2.22
N ARG A 408 -34.34 -22.72 1.96
CA ARG A 408 -33.42 -23.83 2.19
C ARG A 408 -32.86 -23.74 3.63
N PRO A 409 -32.56 -24.86 4.30
CA PRO A 409 -31.98 -24.86 5.65
C PRO A 409 -30.71 -23.99 5.80
N SER A 410 -29.99 -23.75 4.70
CA SER A 410 -28.77 -22.93 4.66
C SER A 410 -28.99 -21.41 4.78
N GLU A 411 -30.23 -20.91 4.74
CA GLU A 411 -30.49 -19.46 4.68
C GLU A 411 -30.59 -18.78 6.06
N GLY A 412 -30.61 -19.57 7.15
CA GLY A 412 -30.54 -19.07 8.53
C GLY A 412 -31.79 -18.29 8.97
N ILE A 413 -32.93 -18.58 8.34
CA ILE A 413 -34.25 -18.10 8.74
C ILE A 413 -35.02 -19.32 9.23
N ASP A 414 -35.54 -19.23 10.45
CA ASP A 414 -36.45 -20.25 10.98
C ASP A 414 -37.89 -19.83 10.65
N PRO A 415 -38.59 -20.57 9.76
CA PRO A 415 -39.97 -20.24 9.38
C PRO A 415 -40.97 -20.38 10.55
N TRP A 416 -40.56 -20.98 11.67
CA TRP A 416 -41.41 -21.21 12.84
C TRP A 416 -41.19 -20.20 13.98
N ASN A 417 -40.22 -19.29 13.85
CA ASN A 417 -40.01 -18.22 14.82
C ASN A 417 -40.89 -16.99 14.53
N ASP A 418 -41.22 -16.23 15.58
CA ASP A 418 -42.04 -15.02 15.49
C ASP A 418 -41.42 -14.00 14.54
N ILE A 419 -42.13 -13.66 13.46
CA ILE A 419 -41.68 -12.66 12.49
C ILE A 419 -42.02 -11.26 12.99
N ARG A 420 -41.08 -10.33 12.81
CA ARG A 420 -41.26 -8.92 13.20
C ARG A 420 -41.36 -8.00 12.00
N GLY A 421 -42.10 -6.90 12.16
CA GLY A 421 -42.19 -5.80 11.20
C GLY A 421 -41.38 -4.59 11.65
N GLY A 422 -40.79 -3.87 10.71
CA GLY A 422 -40.17 -2.56 10.89
C GLY A 422 -40.79 -1.57 9.93
N LEU A 423 -41.17 -0.41 10.41
CA LEU A 423 -41.66 0.70 9.58
C LEU A 423 -40.83 1.94 9.87
N ILE A 424 -40.17 2.49 8.84
CA ILE A 424 -39.55 3.81 8.89
C ILE A 424 -40.47 4.76 8.12
N THR A 425 -41.03 5.77 8.80
CA THR A 425 -42.00 6.68 8.18
C THR A 425 -42.13 8.00 8.95
N GLY A 426 -42.32 9.10 8.21
CA GLY A 426 -42.63 10.41 8.79
C GLY A 426 -41.56 11.00 9.70
N ARG A 427 -41.87 12.14 10.31
CA ARG A 427 -41.03 12.84 11.29
C ARG A 427 -41.84 13.15 12.55
N ILE A 428 -41.37 12.71 13.71
CA ILE A 428 -42.08 12.89 14.98
C ILE A 428 -42.09 14.38 15.37
N SER A 429 -41.02 15.10 15.07
CA SER A 429 -40.85 16.54 15.24
C SER A 429 -41.87 17.41 14.49
N THR A 430 -42.59 16.85 13.51
CA THR A 430 -43.66 17.59 12.80
C THR A 430 -44.99 17.59 13.55
N LEU A 431 -45.12 16.76 14.58
CA LEU A 431 -46.32 16.65 15.40
C LEU A 431 -46.32 17.69 16.52
N ASN A 432 -47.47 18.29 16.80
CA ASN A 432 -47.67 19.03 18.04
C ASN A 432 -47.72 18.07 19.26
N ASP A 433 -47.71 18.60 20.48
CA ASP A 433 -47.62 17.78 21.69
C ASP A 433 -48.75 16.73 21.82
N GLU A 434 -50.00 17.11 21.50
CA GLU A 434 -51.17 16.22 21.59
C GLU A 434 -51.17 15.15 20.49
N GLN A 435 -50.75 15.52 19.27
CA GLN A 435 -50.54 14.58 18.16
C GLN A 435 -49.41 13.60 18.47
N ARG A 436 -48.31 14.10 19.05
CA ARG A 436 -47.17 13.29 19.46
C ARG A 436 -47.57 12.28 20.53
N GLU A 437 -48.33 12.71 21.54
CA GLU A 437 -48.83 11.80 22.57
C GLU A 437 -49.76 10.73 21.96
N SER A 438 -50.68 11.13 21.08
CA SER A 438 -51.56 10.19 20.36
C SER A 438 -50.76 9.18 19.53
N PHE A 439 -49.73 9.64 18.81
CA PHE A 439 -48.83 8.78 18.04
C PHE A 439 -48.05 7.80 18.92
N LEU A 440 -47.44 8.27 20.01
CA LEU A 440 -46.66 7.43 20.91
C LEU A 440 -47.53 6.33 21.55
N ARG A 441 -48.75 6.68 21.98
CA ARG A 441 -49.72 5.71 22.52
C ARG A 441 -50.14 4.68 21.46
N TYR A 442 -50.47 5.14 20.25
CA TYR A 442 -50.85 4.24 19.15
C TYR A 442 -49.71 3.28 18.79
N ARG A 443 -48.49 3.82 18.63
CA ARG A 443 -47.29 3.03 18.34
C ARG A 443 -47.00 2.00 19.42
N ALA A 444 -47.12 2.37 20.71
CA ALA A 444 -46.88 1.46 21.82
C ALA A 444 -47.86 0.27 21.85
N GLY A 445 -49.05 0.41 21.26
CA GLY A 445 -50.04 -0.66 21.12
C GLY A 445 -49.76 -1.63 19.97
N LEU A 446 -48.79 -1.36 19.09
CA LEU A 446 -48.48 -2.24 17.97
C LEU A 446 -47.68 -3.46 18.45
N THR A 447 -48.27 -4.64 18.29
CA THR A 447 -47.58 -5.90 18.59
C THR A 447 -46.76 -6.35 17.38
N ASN A 448 -45.52 -6.77 17.61
CA ASN A 448 -44.58 -7.29 16.60
C ASN A 448 -44.17 -6.32 15.48
N ILE A 449 -44.59 -5.06 15.51
CA ILE A 449 -44.17 -4.02 14.56
C ILE A 449 -43.49 -2.87 15.30
N THR A 450 -42.26 -2.56 14.92
CA THR A 450 -41.52 -1.39 15.41
C THR A 450 -41.64 -0.25 14.40
N VAL A 451 -42.05 0.94 14.86
CA VAL A 451 -42.19 2.13 14.01
C VAL A 451 -41.17 3.19 14.45
N LEU A 452 -40.34 3.68 13.53
CA LEU A 452 -39.41 4.80 13.78
C LEU A 452 -39.69 5.97 12.83
N GLY A 453 -39.63 7.18 13.37
CA GLY A 453 -39.53 8.40 12.57
C GLY A 453 -38.11 8.61 12.07
N TYR A 454 -37.94 9.32 10.96
CA TYR A 454 -36.62 9.60 10.40
C TYR A 454 -35.72 10.41 11.34
N ASP A 455 -36.32 11.36 12.05
CA ASP A 455 -35.63 12.14 13.08
C ASP A 455 -35.23 11.27 14.28
N GLU A 456 -36.03 10.28 14.65
CA GLU A 456 -35.65 9.30 15.67
C GLU A 456 -34.46 8.43 15.21
N VAL A 457 -34.43 8.01 13.94
CA VAL A 457 -33.28 7.27 13.38
C VAL A 457 -32.01 8.13 13.40
N LEU A 458 -32.12 9.39 12.98
CA LEU A 458 -30.99 10.33 12.99
C LEU A 458 -30.45 10.56 14.40
N GLU A 459 -31.32 10.74 15.40
CA GLU A 459 -30.89 10.91 16.80
C GLU A 459 -30.25 9.65 17.38
N ARG A 460 -30.73 8.45 17.01
CA ARG A 460 -30.06 7.19 17.40
C ARG A 460 -28.67 7.06 16.79
N LEU A 461 -28.49 7.48 15.53
CA LEU A 461 -27.18 7.49 14.87
C LEU A 461 -26.22 8.48 15.55
N ARG A 462 -26.70 9.68 15.87
CA ARG A 462 -25.93 10.69 16.63
C ARG A 462 -25.52 10.16 18.00
N SER A 463 -26.45 9.55 18.73
CA SER A 463 -26.18 8.96 20.04
C SER A 463 -25.13 7.85 19.95
N LEU A 464 -25.22 6.97 18.95
CA LEU A 464 -24.23 5.93 18.70
C LEU A 464 -22.84 6.51 18.43
N ARG A 465 -22.77 7.56 17.60
CA ARG A 465 -21.50 8.26 17.32
C ARG A 465 -20.90 8.85 18.58
N ASP A 466 -21.71 9.50 19.40
CA ASP A 466 -21.24 10.16 20.62
C ASP A 466 -20.71 9.13 21.63
N MET A 467 -21.38 7.98 21.76
CA MET A 467 -20.88 6.84 22.56
C MET A 467 -19.55 6.27 22.05
N LEU A 468 -19.32 6.26 20.74
CA LEU A 468 -18.05 5.80 20.15
C LEU A 468 -16.93 6.84 20.25
N LYS A 469 -17.28 8.14 20.31
CA LYS A 469 -16.32 9.25 20.49
C LYS A 469 -15.80 9.33 21.93
N GLU A 470 -16.69 9.13 22.91
CA GLU A 470 -16.36 9.21 24.33
C GLU A 470 -16.82 7.90 25.01
N PRO A 471 -15.93 6.91 25.19
CA PRO A 471 -16.28 5.74 26.00
C PRO A 471 -16.63 6.22 27.41
N PRO A 472 -17.62 5.58 28.08
CA PRO A 472 -18.04 6.00 29.40
C PRO A 472 -16.84 6.07 30.33
N VAL A 473 -16.66 7.23 30.98
CA VAL A 473 -15.65 7.42 32.03
C VAL A 473 -15.91 6.33 33.07
N GLU A 474 -14.90 5.50 33.36
CA GLU A 474 -14.94 4.64 34.54
C GLU A 474 -15.07 5.59 35.75
N GLU A 475 -16.28 5.72 36.29
CA GLU A 475 -16.44 6.29 37.62
C GLU A 475 -15.67 5.37 38.57
N ASP A 476 -14.61 5.91 39.18
CA ASP A 476 -13.87 5.27 40.27
C ASP A 476 -14.87 4.66 41.25
N ASN A 477 -14.99 3.33 41.22
CA ASN A 477 -15.90 2.60 42.09
C ASN A 477 -15.35 2.71 43.53
N PRO A 478 -16.00 3.44 44.44
CA PRO A 478 -15.47 3.68 45.79
C PRO A 478 -15.43 2.41 46.66
N VAL A 479 -15.86 1.26 46.13
CA VAL A 479 -15.85 -0.03 46.82
C VAL A 479 -14.49 -0.75 46.71
N GLU A 480 -13.65 -0.47 45.72
CA GLU A 480 -12.33 -1.11 45.58
C GLU A 480 -11.23 -0.50 46.47
N GLU A 481 -11.33 0.79 46.83
CA GLU A 481 -10.37 1.41 47.78
C GLU A 481 -10.53 0.86 49.21
N ALA A 482 -11.75 0.45 49.59
CA ALA A 482 -11.98 -0.15 50.91
C ALA A 482 -11.34 -1.54 51.07
N TYR A 483 -11.17 -2.29 49.97
CA TYR A 483 -10.52 -3.61 49.98
C TYR A 483 -9.00 -3.56 49.85
N ARG A 484 -8.42 -2.46 49.35
CA ARG A 484 -6.97 -2.25 49.36
C ARG A 484 -6.44 -1.67 50.69
N ALA A 485 -7.34 -1.14 51.52
CA ALA A 485 -7.02 -0.55 52.83
C ALA A 485 -7.32 -1.46 54.03
N SER A 486 -7.84 -2.67 53.79
CA SER A 486 -8.07 -3.74 54.79
C SER A 486 -7.10 -4.89 54.59
#